data_AF-A0A0C5C0L9-F1
#
_entry.id   AF-A0A0C5C0L9-F1
#
_cell.length_a   1.000
_cell.length_b   1.000
_cell.length_c   1.000
_cell.angle_alpha   90.00
_cell.angle_beta   90.00
_cell.angle_gamma   90.00
#
_symmetry.space_group_name_H-M   'P 1'
#
loop_
_entity.id
_entity.type
_entity.pdbx_description
1 polymer ?
#
loop_
_entity_poly.entity_id
_entity_poly.type
_entity_poly.pdbx_seq_one_letter_code
_entity_poly.pdbx_strand_id
1 'polypeptide(L)' 'MNIYDTKSVYCKDCGKPIGEIEYDANVILPECGQCADPIPEGDKILYTVSALSQSKKMIAA' A
#
# COMPACT_ATOMS: atom_id res chain seq x y z
N MET A 1 11.15 6.32 -27.70
CA MET A 1 10.47 6.69 -26.45
C MET A 1 10.02 8.14 -26.60
N ASN A 2 8.71 8.39 -26.64
CA ASN A 2 8.12 9.71 -26.59
C ASN A 2 7.85 10.11 -25.13
N ILE A 3 7.72 11.41 -24.87
CA ILE A 3 7.39 11.96 -23.55
C ILE A 3 5.99 11.60 -23.04
N TYR A 4 5.14 11.01 -23.89
CA TYR A 4 3.80 10.54 -23.54
C TYR A 4 3.75 9.02 -23.35
N ASP A 5 4.87 8.32 -23.52
CA ASP A 5 4.90 6.88 -23.34
C ASP A 5 4.76 6.57 -21.85
N THR A 6 3.88 5.62 -21.52
CA THR A 6 3.71 5.09 -20.16
C THR A 6 4.29 3.68 -20.07
N LYS A 7 4.58 3.23 -18.86
CA LYS A 7 4.89 1.83 -18.54
C LYS A 7 4.01 1.34 -17.42
N SER A 8 3.63 0.07 -17.47
CA SER A 8 2.89 -0.58 -16.40
C SER A 8 3.81 -0.87 -15.22
N VAL A 9 3.31 -0.60 -14.01
CA VAL A 9 3.96 -0.92 -12.74
C VAL A 9 3.31 -2.15 -12.15
N TYR A 10 4.15 -3.09 -11.73
CA TYR A 10 3.73 -4.33 -11.10
C TYR A 10 4.22 -4.36 -9.66
N CYS A 11 3.41 -4.93 -8.77
CA CYS A 11 3.79 -5.17 -7.40
C CYS A 11 4.98 -6.13 -7.34
N LYS A 12 6.01 -5.78 -6.57
CA LYS A 12 7.22 -6.62 -6.45
C LYS A 12 6.92 -7.99 -5.83
N ASP A 13 5.94 -8.07 -4.93
CA ASP A 13 5.69 -9.27 -4.12
C ASP A 13 4.71 -10.24 -4.78
N CYS A 14 3.66 -9.73 -5.44
CA CYS A 14 2.62 -10.57 -6.04
C CYS A 14 2.52 -10.47 -7.56
N GLY A 15 3.28 -9.57 -8.20
CA GLY A 15 3.27 -9.39 -9.65
C GLY A 15 1.96 -8.83 -10.22
N LYS A 16 1.01 -8.41 -9.37
CA LYS A 16 -0.24 -7.80 -9.83
C LYS A 16 0.01 -6.41 -10.44
N PRO A 17 -0.69 -6.04 -11.52
CA PRO A 17 -0.62 -4.68 -12.06
C PRO A 17 -1.20 -3.69 -11.04
N ILE A 18 -0.44 -2.64 -10.75
CA ILE A 18 -0.85 -1.54 -9.86
C ILE A 18 -1.45 -0.41 -10.68
N GLY A 19 -0.82 -0.09 -11.83
CA GLY A 19 -1.24 1.01 -12.71
C GLY A 19 -0.18 1.32 -13.76
N GLU A 20 -0.27 2.51 -14.34
CA GLU A 20 0.68 3.01 -15.34
C GLU A 20 1.33 4.31 -14.85
N ILE A 21 2.59 4.50 -15.21
CA ILE A 21 3.37 5.71 -14.92
C ILE A 21 4.07 6.20 -16.18
N GLU A 22 4.54 7.44 -16.15
CA GLU A 22 5.44 7.98 -17.17
C GLU A 22 6.67 7.09 -17.31
N TYR A 23 7.12 6.89 -18.56
CA TYR A 23 8.16 5.91 -18.83
C TYR A 23 9.50 6.23 -18.13
N ASP A 24 9.84 7.50 -18.02
CA ASP A 24 11.06 8.01 -17.37
C ASP A 24 10.98 8.05 -15.84
N ALA A 25 9.79 7.89 -15.25
CA ALA A 25 9.63 7.82 -13.80
C ALA A 25 10.30 6.56 -13.23
N ASN A 26 11.08 6.72 -12.15
CA ASN A 26 11.71 5.62 -11.44
C ASN A 26 10.89 5.25 -10.20
N VAL A 27 10.51 3.98 -10.07
CA VAL A 27 9.69 3.49 -8.95
C VAL A 27 10.53 2.53 -8.12
N ILE A 28 10.63 2.83 -6.83
CA ILE A 28 11.38 2.04 -5.86
C ILE A 28 10.38 1.26 -5.03
N LEU A 29 10.55 -0.07 -4.98
CA LEU A 29 9.72 -0.99 -4.18
C LEU A 29 8.20 -0.80 -4.37
N PRO A 30 7.66 -0.94 -5.59
CA PRO A 30 6.23 -0.86 -5.82
C PRO A 30 5.49 -2.00 -5.10
N GLU A 31 4.52 -1.64 -4.26
CA GLU A 31 3.66 -2.59 -3.55
C GLU A 31 2.19 -2.26 -3.82
N CYS A 32 1.38 -3.30 -4.02
CA CYS A 32 -0.08 -3.12 -4.12
C CYS A 32 -0.69 -2.99 -2.74
N GLY A 33 -1.89 -2.41 -2.62
CA GLY A 33 -2.54 -2.20 -1.31
C GLY A 33 -2.86 -3.45 -0.48
N GLN A 34 -2.67 -4.66 -1.05
CA GLN A 34 -2.77 -5.92 -0.30
C GLN A 34 -1.41 -6.42 0.22
N CYS A 35 -0.31 -6.06 -0.45
CA CYS A 35 1.05 -6.41 -0.07
C CYS A 35 1.71 -5.31 0.77
N ALA A 36 1.29 -4.07 0.58
CA ALA A 36 1.71 -2.95 1.39
C ALA A 36 1.38 -3.25 2.86
N ASP A 37 2.42 -3.30 3.70
CA ASP A 37 2.22 -3.48 5.13
C ASP A 37 1.50 -2.23 5.67
N PRO A 38 0.27 -2.36 6.18
CA PRO A 38 -0.47 -1.23 6.73
C PRO A 38 0.13 -0.73 8.05
N ILE A 39 1.20 -1.37 8.56
CA ILE A 39 1.90 -0.94 9.76
C ILE A 39 2.87 0.19 9.38
N PRO A 40 2.59 1.45 9.75
CA PRO A 40 3.52 2.55 9.50
C PRO A 40 4.81 2.30 10.29
N GLU A 41 5.95 2.46 9.63
CA GLU A 41 7.29 2.30 10.22
C GLU A 41 7.61 3.31 11.36
N GLY A 42 6.68 4.19 11.72
CA GLY A 42 6.88 5.18 12.79
C GLY A 42 5.61 5.89 13.21
N ASP A 43 4.73 5.19 13.95
CA ASP A 43 4.17 5.66 15.22
C ASP A 43 3.16 4.65 15.75
N LYS A 44 3.57 3.94 16.81
CA LYS A 44 2.83 2.83 17.45
C LYS A 44 1.51 3.26 18.10
N ILE A 45 1.14 4.54 18.04
CA ILE A 45 -0.03 5.05 18.74
C ILE A 45 -1.31 4.68 17.98
N LEU A 46 -1.32 4.81 16.64
CA LEU A 46 -2.54 4.59 15.83
C LEU A 46 -3.06 3.14 15.86
N TYR A 47 -2.17 2.13 15.93
CA TYR A 47 -2.60 0.72 16.01
C TYR A 47 -3.26 0.37 17.35
N THR A 48 -2.82 0.99 18.45
CA THR A 48 -3.42 0.73 19.77
C THR A 48 -4.86 1.23 19.81
N VAL A 49 -5.14 2.39 19.19
CA VAL A 49 -6.50 2.96 19.18
C VAL A 49 -7.44 2.09 18.33
N SER A 50 -7.00 1.60 17.18
CA SER A 50 -7.82 0.72 16.32
C SER A 50 -8.06 -0.65 16.95
N ALA A 51 -7.05 -1.27 17.58
CA ALA A 51 -7.20 -2.55 18.29
C ALA A 51 -8.13 -2.45 19.54
N LEU A 52 -8.05 -1.34 20.29
CA LEU A 52 -8.96 -1.09 21.42
C LEU A 52 -10.41 -0.83 20.95
N SER A 53 -10.58 -0.18 19.80
CA SER A 53 -11.92 0.06 19.23
C SER A 53 -12.62 -1.22 18.78
N GLN A 54 -11.88 -2.21 18.27
CA GLN A 54 -12.42 -3.52 17.89
C GLN A 54 -12.82 -4.34 19.12
N SER A 55 -12.03 -4.28 20.20
CA SER A 55 -12.34 -4.94 21.47
C SER A 55 -13.65 -4.41 22.10
N LYS A 56 -13.98 -3.13 21.93
CA LYS A 56 -15.26 -2.56 22.40
C LYS A 56 -16.50 -3.03 21.61
N LYS A 57 -16.34 -3.41 20.33
CA LYS A 57 -17.47 -3.90 19.51
C LYS A 57 -17.88 -5.34 19.85
N MET A 58 -16.98 -6.15 20.41
CA MET A 58 -17.30 -7.54 20.80
C MET A 58 -18.04 -7.68 22.14
N ILE A 59 -18.10 -6.64 22.96
CA ILE A 59 -18.70 -6.68 24.32
C ILE A 59 -20.10 -6.02 24.33
N ALA A 60 -20.55 -5.47 23.20
CA ALA A 60 -21.83 -4.75 23.06
C ALA A 60 -22.79 -5.41 22.06
N ALA A 61 -22.69 -6.73 21.87
CA ALA A 61 -23.64 -7.56 21.13
C ALA A 61 -24.41 -8.48 22.09
#